data_AF-A0A4Q6E158-F1
#
_entry.id   AF-A0A4Q6E158-F1
#
_cell.length_a   1.000
_cell.length_b   1.000
_cell.length_c   1.000
_cell.angle_alpha   90.00
_cell.angle_beta   90.00
_cell.angle_gamma   90.00
#
_symmetry.space_group_name_H-M   'P 1'
#
loop_
_entity.id
_entity.type
_entity.pdbx_description
1 polymer ?
#
loop_
_entity_poly.entity_id
_entity_poly.type
_entity_poly.pdbx_seq_one_letter_code
_entity_poly.pdbx_strand_id
1 'polypeptide(L)'
;MRLNSRSFIYQIKLPVICLLLLSAMSVKAQRIANPVIAPMPQNTVQLLPGRLLNQLNEVKTFYLGINSDAMLKGFRLRRGMPTKGAPDMGGWYTNDIFNPFGQMVSGLYRLYAATGDIACKNKADQLIAEWALTIDGPGSTRGEGYFYYTNNTAAKHYVYDKMVGALVDAYVFGGNTGALIHLSKITDWAIARLDRSRPYGEGGEWYTLSENLYRANISTHDIKYKTFGQVWEYTEYWNYFKNNVDPLTAHPGPYHAYSHLNTVSGAGAAYLVKNDPAYKTILINCYNYFKDKQNYVTGG
;
A
#
# COMPACT_ATOMS: atom_id res chain seq x y z
N MET A 1 -23.19 -53.49 10.29
CA MET A 1 -22.33 -54.62 10.72
C MET A 1 -20.92 -54.07 10.88
N ARG A 2 -20.43 -53.96 12.14
CA ARG A 2 -19.02 -53.61 12.42
C ARG A 2 -18.13 -54.75 11.94
N LEU A 3 -16.93 -54.45 11.46
CA LEU A 3 -15.71 -55.19 11.76
C LEU A 3 -14.48 -54.35 11.34
N ASN A 4 -13.41 -54.54 12.10
CA ASN A 4 -12.20 -53.74 12.27
C ASN A 4 -11.02 -54.73 12.23
N SER A 5 -9.92 -54.41 11.54
CA SER A 5 -8.58 -55.03 11.74
C SER A 5 -7.58 -54.37 10.79
N ARG A 6 -6.72 -53.44 11.25
CA ARG A 6 -5.35 -53.67 11.77
C ARG A 6 -4.38 -54.38 10.80
N SER A 7 -3.47 -53.55 10.26
CA SER A 7 -2.01 -53.71 10.16
C SER A 7 -1.41 -54.84 9.30
N PHE A 8 -0.63 -54.45 8.29
CA PHE A 8 0.63 -55.12 7.95
C PHE A 8 1.71 -54.10 7.56
N ILE A 9 2.88 -54.31 8.16
CA ILE A 9 4.11 -53.53 8.08
C ILE A 9 4.91 -54.05 6.89
N TYR A 10 5.45 -53.16 6.04
CA TYR A 10 6.63 -53.47 5.24
C TYR A 10 7.69 -52.39 5.45
N GLN A 11 8.83 -52.83 5.99
CA GLN A 11 10.07 -52.08 6.06
C GLN A 11 10.67 -51.96 4.66
N ILE A 12 11.07 -50.75 4.27
CA ILE A 12 12.16 -50.53 3.31
C ILE A 12 13.10 -49.51 3.96
N LYS A 13 14.33 -49.93 4.23
CA LYS A 13 15.47 -49.06 4.57
C LYS A 13 16.26 -48.82 3.28
N LEU A 14 16.55 -47.56 2.94
CA LEU A 14 17.79 -47.06 2.31
C LEU A 14 17.67 -45.51 2.16
N PRO A 15 18.78 -44.78 2.06
CA PRO A 15 19.13 -43.72 3.01
C PRO A 15 19.30 -42.36 2.32
N VAL A 16 19.86 -41.41 3.08
CA VAL A 16 20.41 -40.13 2.65
C VAL A 16 19.36 -39.02 2.51
N ILE A 17 19.55 -37.96 3.30
CA ILE A 17 19.79 -36.58 2.84
C ILE A 17 19.37 -35.63 3.97
N CYS A 18 20.38 -34.88 4.45
CA CYS A 18 20.28 -33.59 5.14
C CYS A 18 19.14 -33.40 6.16
N LEU A 19 19.48 -33.51 7.46
CA LEU A 19 18.90 -32.60 8.45
C LEU A 19 19.33 -31.17 8.07
N LEU A 20 18.57 -30.53 7.19
CA LEU A 20 18.45 -29.08 7.21
C LEU A 20 17.55 -28.75 8.40
N LEU A 21 18.18 -28.36 9.49
CA LEU A 21 17.57 -27.54 10.53
C LEU A 21 17.07 -26.24 9.86
N LEU A 22 15.89 -26.30 9.24
CA LEU A 22 15.05 -25.13 9.09
C LEU A 22 14.57 -24.81 10.50
N SER A 23 15.40 -24.05 11.22
CA SER A 23 14.92 -23.22 12.31
C SER A 23 13.82 -22.35 11.73
N ALA A 24 12.57 -22.78 11.90
CA ALA A 24 11.43 -21.92 11.81
C ALA A 24 11.62 -20.86 12.90
N MET A 25 12.34 -19.78 12.57
CA MET A 25 12.17 -18.53 13.27
C MET A 25 10.74 -18.10 12.98
N SER A 26 9.81 -18.62 13.78
CA SER A 26 8.52 -18.01 14.01
C SER A 26 8.83 -16.67 14.67
N VAL A 27 9.12 -15.66 13.85
CA VAL A 27 8.99 -14.28 14.26
C VAL A 27 7.50 -14.09 14.47
N LYS A 28 7.00 -14.44 15.66
CA LYS A 28 5.74 -13.91 16.15
C LYS A 28 5.89 -12.40 16.05
N ALA A 29 5.21 -11.80 15.07
CA ALA A 29 5.04 -10.36 15.05
C ALA A 29 4.39 -10.00 16.39
N GLN A 30 5.19 -9.47 17.30
CA GLN A 30 4.74 -9.11 18.63
C GLN A 30 3.87 -7.87 18.45
N ARG A 31 2.57 -8.10 18.30
CA ARG A 31 1.59 -7.01 18.24
C ARG A 31 1.76 -6.15 19.49
N ILE A 32 1.58 -4.85 19.33
CA ILE A 32 1.23 -3.99 20.45
C ILE A 32 -0.12 -4.51 20.97
N ALA A 33 -0.09 -5.34 22.01
CA ALA A 33 -1.30 -5.82 22.66
C ALA A 33 -1.97 -4.61 23.34
N ASN A 34 -3.23 -4.36 22.98
CA ASN A 34 -4.10 -3.31 23.51
C ASN A 34 -3.50 -1.89 23.45
N PRO A 35 -3.68 -1.15 22.34
CA PRO A 35 -3.22 0.23 22.28
C PRO A 35 -3.94 1.05 23.36
N VAL A 36 -3.19 1.91 24.05
CA VAL A 36 -3.72 2.81 25.10
C VAL A 36 -4.80 3.74 24.53
N ILE A 37 -4.67 4.10 23.25
CA ILE A 37 -5.64 4.88 22.48
C ILE A 37 -5.83 4.17 21.14
N ALA A 38 -7.09 3.93 20.75
CA ALA A 38 -7.44 3.36 19.46
C ALA A 38 -8.25 4.36 18.62
N PRO A 39 -8.12 4.34 17.28
CA PRO A 39 -9.04 5.07 16.41
C PRO A 39 -10.48 4.60 16.65
N MET A 40 -11.42 5.53 16.54
CA MET A 40 -12.85 5.19 16.57
C MET A 40 -13.18 4.23 15.40
N PRO A 41 -14.09 3.26 15.58
CA PRO A 41 -14.51 2.40 14.49
C PRO A 41 -15.11 3.20 13.33
N GLN A 42 -15.05 2.64 12.13
CA GLN A 42 -15.59 3.25 10.91
C GLN A 42 -17.08 3.60 11.08
N ASN A 43 -17.52 4.70 10.46
CA ASN A 43 -18.91 5.17 10.48
C ASN A 43 -19.53 5.37 11.90
N THR A 44 -18.71 5.52 12.95
CA THR A 44 -19.20 5.83 14.31
C THR A 44 -19.23 7.33 14.63
N VAL A 45 -18.65 8.14 13.75
CA VAL A 45 -18.62 9.61 13.88
C VAL A 45 -19.42 10.21 12.73
N GLN A 46 -20.44 10.99 13.08
CA GLN A 46 -21.30 11.68 12.12
C GLN A 46 -21.01 13.18 12.14
N LEU A 47 -20.73 13.75 10.97
CA LEU A 47 -20.62 15.20 10.83
C LEU A 47 -22.01 15.83 10.76
N LEU A 48 -22.26 16.79 11.65
CA LEU A 48 -23.48 17.60 11.64
C LEU A 48 -23.40 18.71 10.58
N PRO A 49 -24.53 19.36 10.23
CA PRO A 49 -24.53 20.48 9.30
C PRO A 49 -23.48 21.54 9.64
N GLY A 50 -22.62 21.85 8.67
CA GLY A 50 -21.50 22.78 8.85
C GLY A 50 -20.42 22.64 7.79
N ARG A 51 -19.32 23.38 7.95
CA ARG A 51 -18.24 23.46 6.95
C ARG A 51 -17.60 22.10 6.61
N LEU A 52 -17.39 21.25 7.61
CA LEU A 52 -16.77 19.93 7.40
C LEU A 52 -17.69 18.98 6.62
N LEU A 53 -18.99 18.98 6.91
CA LEU A 53 -19.95 18.18 6.14
C LEU A 53 -20.06 18.69 4.69
N ASN A 54 -20.04 20.01 4.48
CA ASN A 54 -20.05 20.60 3.14
C ASN A 54 -18.81 20.17 2.34
N GLN A 55 -17.61 20.25 2.93
CA GLN A 55 -16.37 19.83 2.29
C GLN A 55 -16.37 18.33 1.99
N LEU A 56 -16.86 17.50 2.91
CA LEU A 56 -17.01 16.06 2.69
C LEU A 56 -17.93 15.78 1.49
N ASN A 57 -19.08 16.45 1.42
CA ASN A 57 -20.03 16.27 0.32
C ASN A 57 -19.49 16.76 -1.02
N GLU A 58 -18.72 17.85 -1.03
CA GLU A 58 -18.03 18.35 -2.23
C GLU A 58 -17.02 17.32 -2.76
N VAL A 59 -16.13 16.83 -1.89
CA VAL A 59 -15.13 15.80 -2.26
C VAL A 59 -15.83 14.52 -2.73
N LYS A 60 -16.87 14.07 -2.02
CA LYS A 60 -17.64 12.88 -2.41
C LYS A 60 -18.27 13.04 -3.79
N THR A 61 -18.92 14.18 -4.03
CA THR A 61 -19.54 14.50 -5.33
C THR A 61 -18.51 14.52 -6.44
N PHE A 62 -17.35 15.14 -6.21
CA PHE A 62 -16.25 15.16 -7.16
C PHE A 62 -15.79 13.74 -7.51
N TYR A 63 -15.44 12.92 -6.51
CA TYR A 63 -14.94 11.54 -6.73
C TYR A 63 -15.98 10.66 -7.45
N LEU A 64 -17.26 10.78 -7.10
CA LEU A 64 -18.35 10.05 -7.78
C LEU A 64 -18.56 10.54 -9.22
N GLY A 65 -18.33 11.83 -9.51
CA GLY A 65 -18.47 12.43 -10.83
C GLY A 65 -17.37 12.09 -11.84
N ILE A 66 -16.18 11.63 -11.40
CA ILE A 66 -15.09 11.25 -12.32
C ILE A 66 -15.54 10.09 -13.23
N ASN A 67 -15.37 10.19 -14.55
CA ASN A 67 -15.77 9.12 -15.46
C ASN A 67 -14.92 7.84 -15.23
N SER A 68 -15.56 6.72 -14.86
CA SER A 68 -14.87 5.45 -14.56
C SER A 68 -14.13 4.87 -15.76
N ASP A 69 -14.70 4.98 -16.97
CA ASP A 69 -14.05 4.47 -18.18
C ASP A 69 -12.83 5.31 -18.57
N ALA A 70 -12.85 6.61 -18.30
CA ALA A 70 -11.70 7.50 -18.44
C ALA A 70 -10.58 7.12 -17.47
N MET A 71 -10.91 6.80 -16.21
CA MET A 71 -9.93 6.32 -15.23
C MET A 71 -9.24 5.02 -15.66
N LEU A 72 -9.97 4.15 -16.37
CA LEU A 72 -9.50 2.83 -16.81
C LEU A 72 -8.86 2.83 -18.22
N LYS A 73 -8.91 3.96 -18.94
CA LYS A 73 -8.59 4.04 -20.36
C LYS A 73 -7.19 3.52 -20.68
N GLY A 74 -6.15 4.03 -20.03
CA GLY A 74 -4.76 3.62 -20.29
C GLY A 74 -4.51 2.15 -19.99
N PHE A 75 -5.00 1.64 -18.86
CA PHE A 75 -4.88 0.22 -18.50
C PHE A 75 -5.46 -0.71 -19.58
N ARG A 76 -6.62 -0.33 -20.12
CA ARG A 76 -7.29 -1.06 -21.21
C ARG A 76 -6.51 -0.97 -22.51
N LEU A 77 -6.06 0.22 -22.91
CA LEU A 77 -5.24 0.42 -24.10
C LEU A 77 -3.97 -0.44 -24.07
N ARG A 78 -3.24 -0.42 -22.95
CA ARG A 78 -2.05 -1.24 -22.73
C ARG A 78 -2.32 -2.74 -22.95
N ARG A 79 -3.50 -3.21 -22.58
CA ARG A 79 -3.93 -4.61 -22.71
C ARG A 79 -4.66 -4.95 -24.00
N GLY A 80 -4.82 -3.98 -24.91
CA GLY A 80 -5.57 -4.16 -26.15
C GLY A 80 -7.07 -4.36 -25.92
N MET A 81 -7.61 -3.87 -24.79
CA MET A 81 -9.03 -3.97 -24.45
C MET A 81 -9.81 -2.73 -24.96
N PRO A 82 -11.11 -2.86 -25.29
CA PRO A 82 -11.93 -1.73 -25.70
C PRO A 82 -12.01 -0.64 -24.62
N THR A 83 -11.82 0.62 -25.00
CA THR A 83 -11.88 1.78 -24.10
C THR A 83 -13.30 2.31 -23.87
N LYS A 84 -14.30 1.74 -24.54
CA LYS A 84 -15.73 2.16 -24.45
C LYS A 84 -15.95 3.64 -24.78
N GLY A 85 -15.15 4.21 -25.69
CA GLY A 85 -15.25 5.62 -26.07
C GLY A 85 -14.82 6.60 -24.98
N ALA A 86 -14.06 6.13 -23.97
CA ALA A 86 -13.64 6.93 -22.84
C ALA A 86 -12.87 8.21 -23.25
N PRO A 87 -13.21 9.38 -22.67
CA PRO A 87 -12.45 10.61 -22.88
C PRO A 87 -11.07 10.51 -22.19
N ASP A 88 -10.16 11.40 -22.57
CA ASP A 88 -8.91 11.60 -21.84
C ASP A 88 -9.15 12.42 -20.57
N MET A 89 -8.50 12.02 -19.48
CA MET A 89 -8.50 12.79 -18.23
C MET A 89 -7.54 13.99 -18.29
N GLY A 90 -6.63 14.01 -19.25
CA GLY A 90 -5.64 15.06 -19.45
C GLY A 90 -4.50 15.03 -18.43
N GLY A 91 -3.60 16.01 -18.58
CA GLY A 91 -2.50 16.27 -17.64
C GLY A 91 -1.65 15.03 -17.31
N TRP A 92 -1.26 14.92 -16.05
CA TRP A 92 -0.43 13.82 -15.55
C TRP A 92 -1.12 12.46 -15.61
N TYR A 93 -2.46 12.43 -15.60
CA TYR A 93 -3.22 11.19 -15.64
C TYR A 93 -3.09 10.52 -17.00
N THR A 94 -3.37 11.25 -18.09
CA THR A 94 -3.23 10.73 -19.46
C THR A 94 -1.78 10.39 -19.79
N ASN A 95 -0.82 11.17 -19.28
CA ASN A 95 0.61 11.00 -19.58
C ASN A 95 1.35 10.01 -18.67
N ASP A 96 0.67 9.34 -17.73
CA ASP A 96 1.26 8.32 -16.85
C ASP A 96 2.51 8.76 -16.07
N ILE A 97 2.54 10.00 -15.60
CA ILE A 97 3.71 10.55 -14.89
C ILE A 97 3.73 10.09 -13.43
N PHE A 98 2.62 10.31 -12.72
CA PHE A 98 2.35 9.85 -11.35
C PHE A 98 0.87 9.45 -11.26
N ASN A 99 0.52 8.34 -11.91
CA ASN A 99 -0.88 7.97 -12.07
C ASN A 99 -1.58 7.74 -10.71
N PRO A 100 -2.61 8.53 -10.34
CA PRO A 100 -3.22 8.51 -9.02
C PRO A 100 -4.40 7.52 -8.91
N PHE A 101 -4.59 6.61 -9.88
CA PHE A 101 -5.74 5.69 -9.89
C PHE A 101 -5.94 4.98 -8.55
N GLY A 102 -4.86 4.43 -7.97
CA GLY A 102 -4.92 3.77 -6.66
C GLY A 102 -5.37 4.71 -5.52
N GLN A 103 -4.91 5.97 -5.52
CA GLN A 103 -5.35 6.95 -4.53
C GLN A 103 -6.82 7.31 -4.69
N MET A 104 -7.30 7.46 -5.93
CA MET A 104 -8.70 7.75 -6.21
C MET A 104 -9.61 6.61 -5.73
N VAL A 105 -9.22 5.34 -5.99
CA VAL A 105 -9.94 4.15 -5.51
C VAL A 105 -9.91 4.06 -3.98
N SER A 106 -8.74 4.26 -3.35
CA SER A 106 -8.60 4.32 -1.89
C SER A 106 -9.50 5.41 -1.27
N GLY A 107 -9.56 6.59 -1.89
CA GLY A 107 -10.42 7.70 -1.47
C GLY A 107 -11.89 7.33 -1.47
N LEU A 108 -12.38 6.62 -2.50
CA LEU A 108 -13.76 6.12 -2.53
C LEU A 108 -14.06 5.14 -1.39
N TYR A 109 -13.16 4.19 -1.10
CA TYR A 109 -13.35 3.28 0.04
C TYR A 109 -13.34 4.01 1.39
N ARG A 110 -12.51 5.03 1.54
CA ARG A 110 -12.46 5.85 2.76
C ARG A 110 -13.71 6.72 2.91
N LEU A 111 -14.22 7.29 1.82
CA LEU A 111 -15.50 7.98 1.81
C LEU A 111 -16.64 7.04 2.21
N TYR A 112 -16.67 5.81 1.68
CA TYR A 112 -17.62 4.79 2.11
C TYR A 112 -17.48 4.48 3.61
N ALA A 113 -16.27 4.21 4.10
CA ALA A 113 -16.06 3.91 5.52
C ALA A 113 -16.43 5.07 6.46
N ALA A 114 -16.30 6.32 6.00
CA ALA A 114 -16.65 7.49 6.79
C ALA A 114 -18.16 7.80 6.78
N THR A 115 -18.90 7.40 5.74
CA THR A 115 -20.28 7.89 5.50
C THR A 115 -21.33 6.79 5.36
N GLY A 116 -20.92 5.55 5.13
CA GLY A 116 -21.80 4.46 4.73
C GLY A 116 -22.35 4.58 3.29
N ASP A 117 -21.91 5.54 2.49
CA ASP A 117 -22.45 5.77 1.14
C ASP A 117 -22.05 4.66 0.16
N ILE A 118 -23.01 3.78 -0.13
CA ILE A 118 -22.79 2.60 -0.97
C ILE A 118 -22.41 2.96 -2.42
N ALA A 119 -22.73 4.16 -2.91
CA ALA A 119 -22.33 4.58 -4.25
C ALA A 119 -20.81 4.67 -4.37
N CYS A 120 -20.12 5.13 -3.32
CA CYS A 120 -18.66 5.17 -3.27
C CYS A 120 -18.08 3.76 -3.34
N LYS A 121 -18.62 2.83 -2.54
CA LYS A 121 -18.20 1.42 -2.53
C LYS A 121 -18.42 0.76 -3.89
N ASN A 122 -19.61 0.87 -4.46
CA ASN A 122 -19.97 0.24 -5.72
C ASN A 122 -19.06 0.70 -6.86
N LYS A 123 -18.77 2.01 -6.92
CA LYS A 123 -17.83 2.55 -7.90
C LYS A 123 -16.42 2.02 -7.69
N ALA A 124 -15.92 2.01 -6.45
CA ALA A 124 -14.58 1.52 -6.14
C ALA A 124 -14.41 0.03 -6.48
N ASP A 125 -15.40 -0.81 -6.11
CA ASP A 125 -15.41 -2.24 -6.43
C ASP A 125 -15.44 -2.47 -7.94
N GLN A 126 -16.24 -1.72 -8.69
CA GLN A 126 -16.28 -1.81 -10.15
C GLN A 126 -14.94 -1.40 -10.77
N LEU A 127 -14.31 -0.33 -10.29
CA LEU A 127 -12.99 0.10 -10.76
C LEU A 127 -11.93 -0.97 -10.52
N ILE A 128 -11.91 -1.60 -9.33
CA ILE A 128 -10.99 -2.72 -9.04
C ILE A 128 -11.26 -3.90 -9.96
N ALA A 129 -12.52 -4.30 -10.13
CA ALA A 129 -12.89 -5.44 -10.97
C ALA A 129 -12.44 -5.25 -12.42
N GLU A 130 -12.71 -4.07 -13.00
CA GLU A 130 -12.32 -3.76 -14.38
C GLU A 130 -10.81 -3.57 -14.53
N TRP A 131 -10.14 -2.94 -13.56
CA TRP A 131 -8.68 -2.84 -13.54
C TRP A 131 -8.02 -4.22 -13.45
N ALA A 132 -8.57 -5.14 -12.65
CA ALA A 132 -8.03 -6.48 -12.47
C ALA A 132 -7.99 -7.30 -13.76
N LEU A 133 -8.97 -7.10 -14.66
CA LEU A 133 -8.98 -7.70 -16.00
C LEU A 133 -7.79 -7.25 -16.86
N THR A 134 -7.16 -6.13 -16.50
CA THR A 134 -6.01 -5.59 -17.20
C THR A 134 -4.67 -6.10 -16.66
N ILE A 135 -4.65 -6.90 -15.59
CA ILE A 135 -3.41 -7.44 -15.04
C ILE A 135 -2.86 -8.51 -15.99
N ASP A 136 -1.57 -8.43 -16.33
CA ASP A 136 -0.93 -9.43 -17.18
C ASP A 136 -0.98 -10.84 -16.56
N GLY A 137 -1.29 -11.82 -17.39
CA GLY A 137 -1.32 -13.25 -17.03
C GLY A 137 0.04 -13.94 -17.17
N PRO A 138 0.07 -15.27 -16.89
CA PRO A 138 1.24 -16.12 -17.12
C PRO A 138 1.80 -15.96 -18.54
N GLY A 139 3.13 -15.97 -18.66
CA GLY A 139 3.83 -15.87 -19.96
C GLY A 139 3.94 -14.45 -20.54
N SER A 140 3.43 -13.41 -19.87
CA SER A 140 3.64 -12.02 -20.32
C SER A 140 5.13 -11.67 -20.36
N THR A 141 5.56 -11.01 -21.44
CA THR A 141 6.93 -10.48 -21.59
C THR A 141 7.28 -9.43 -20.55
N ARG A 142 6.27 -8.73 -20.00
CA ARG A 142 6.43 -7.78 -18.88
C ARG A 142 6.42 -8.45 -17.51
N GLY A 143 6.19 -9.77 -17.46
CA GLY A 143 6.00 -10.56 -16.26
C GLY A 143 4.53 -10.68 -15.85
N GLU A 144 4.16 -11.86 -15.34
CA GLU A 144 2.84 -12.07 -14.74
C GLU A 144 2.63 -11.11 -13.57
N GLY A 145 1.47 -10.45 -13.54
CA GLY A 145 1.14 -9.46 -12.51
C GLY A 145 1.49 -8.02 -12.90
N TYR A 146 2.04 -7.75 -14.09
CA TYR A 146 2.24 -6.38 -14.57
C TYR A 146 0.90 -5.63 -14.69
N PHE A 147 0.75 -4.51 -13.99
CA PHE A 147 -0.57 -3.86 -13.77
C PHE A 147 -0.62 -2.36 -14.07
N TYR A 148 0.50 -1.75 -14.49
CA TYR A 148 0.63 -0.30 -14.67
C TYR A 148 -0.25 0.29 -15.78
N TYR A 149 -0.40 1.62 -15.81
CA TYR A 149 -1.29 2.30 -16.74
C TYR A 149 -0.82 2.18 -18.20
N THR A 150 0.49 2.22 -18.45
CA THR A 150 1.10 2.05 -19.77
C THR A 150 2.15 0.94 -19.76
N ASN A 151 2.80 0.69 -20.90
CA ASN A 151 3.93 -0.26 -20.99
C ASN A 151 5.24 0.29 -20.37
N ASN A 152 5.33 1.61 -20.18
CA ASN A 152 6.55 2.26 -19.74
C ASN A 152 6.27 3.38 -18.72
N THR A 153 5.58 3.02 -17.63
CA THR A 153 5.37 3.93 -16.50
C THR A 153 6.69 4.37 -15.90
N ALA A 154 6.89 5.68 -15.74
CA ALA A 154 8.10 6.24 -15.17
C ALA A 154 8.13 6.07 -13.64
N ALA A 155 7.05 6.41 -12.94
CA ALA A 155 6.97 6.34 -11.47
C ALA A 155 6.47 4.99 -10.95
N LYS A 156 7.20 3.91 -11.25
CA LYS A 156 6.77 2.54 -10.91
C LYS A 156 6.57 2.33 -9.41
N HIS A 157 7.50 2.77 -8.57
CA HIS A 157 7.39 2.66 -7.11
C HIS A 157 6.15 3.39 -6.59
N TYR A 158 5.96 4.65 -7.00
CA TYR A 158 4.75 5.42 -6.68
C TYR A 158 3.48 4.66 -7.04
N VAL A 159 3.32 4.26 -8.31
CA VAL A 159 2.07 3.63 -8.79
C VAL A 159 1.84 2.29 -8.08
N TYR A 160 2.89 1.54 -7.80
CA TYR A 160 2.80 0.33 -6.97
C TYR A 160 2.31 0.63 -5.56
N ASP A 161 2.91 1.60 -4.88
CA ASP A 161 2.52 1.99 -3.53
C ASP A 161 1.04 2.38 -3.46
N LYS A 162 0.59 3.23 -4.39
CA LYS A 162 -0.82 3.68 -4.40
C LYS A 162 -1.78 2.54 -4.70
N MET A 163 -1.40 1.58 -5.54
CA MET A 163 -2.21 0.39 -5.79
C MET A 163 -2.26 -0.58 -4.61
N VAL A 164 -1.14 -0.80 -3.90
CA VAL A 164 -1.13 -1.58 -2.66
C VAL A 164 -2.08 -0.95 -1.64
N GLY A 165 -1.97 0.37 -1.44
CA GLY A 165 -2.87 1.12 -0.55
C GLY A 165 -4.35 0.96 -0.93
N ALA A 166 -4.69 1.05 -2.21
CA ALA A 166 -6.05 0.86 -2.71
C ALA A 166 -6.61 -0.54 -2.44
N LEU A 167 -5.81 -1.58 -2.66
CA LEU A 167 -6.22 -2.98 -2.48
C LEU A 167 -6.36 -3.34 -0.99
N VAL A 168 -5.48 -2.79 -0.14
CA VAL A 168 -5.63 -2.90 1.31
C VAL A 168 -6.91 -2.20 1.77
N ASP A 169 -7.18 -1.00 1.27
CA ASP A 169 -8.39 -0.24 1.61
C ASP A 169 -9.67 -0.94 1.10
N ALA A 170 -9.63 -1.55 -0.08
CA ALA A 170 -10.72 -2.36 -0.60
C ALA A 170 -11.10 -3.50 0.35
N TYR A 171 -10.10 -4.17 0.94
CA TYR A 171 -10.33 -5.22 1.93
C TYR A 171 -10.77 -4.66 3.29
N VAL A 172 -10.04 -3.69 3.85
CA VAL A 172 -10.23 -3.20 5.23
C VAL A 172 -11.46 -2.30 5.38
N PHE A 173 -11.74 -1.45 4.39
CA PHE A 173 -12.86 -0.50 4.40
C PHE A 173 -14.04 -1.01 3.56
N GLY A 174 -13.76 -1.66 2.43
CA GLY A 174 -14.79 -2.17 1.52
C GLY A 174 -15.27 -3.60 1.81
N GLY A 175 -14.55 -4.39 2.61
CA GLY A 175 -14.84 -5.81 2.78
C GLY A 175 -14.66 -6.64 1.50
N ASN A 176 -13.96 -6.11 0.49
CA ASN A 176 -13.72 -6.79 -0.78
C ASN A 176 -12.57 -7.79 -0.63
N THR A 177 -12.90 -9.05 -0.33
CA THR A 177 -11.91 -10.12 -0.15
C THR A 177 -11.19 -10.50 -1.44
N GLY A 178 -11.83 -10.31 -2.61
CA GLY A 178 -11.22 -10.54 -3.92
C GLY A 178 -10.01 -9.66 -4.19
N ALA A 179 -9.95 -8.46 -3.58
CA ALA A 179 -8.81 -7.55 -3.69
C ALA A 179 -7.49 -8.19 -3.21
N LEU A 180 -7.54 -9.14 -2.26
CA LEU A 180 -6.35 -9.82 -1.75
C LEU A 180 -5.63 -10.69 -2.81
N ILE A 181 -6.39 -11.25 -3.76
CA ILE A 181 -5.84 -12.01 -4.88
C ILE A 181 -4.98 -11.09 -5.76
N HIS A 182 -5.51 -9.91 -6.09
CA HIS A 182 -4.81 -8.93 -6.90
C HIS A 182 -3.63 -8.31 -6.15
N LEU A 183 -3.78 -8.05 -4.85
CA LEU A 183 -2.71 -7.57 -3.98
C LEU A 183 -1.51 -8.52 -4.00
N SER A 184 -1.74 -9.83 -3.77
CA SER A 184 -0.66 -10.81 -3.85
C SER A 184 -0.03 -10.80 -5.23
N LYS A 185 -0.83 -10.83 -6.30
CA LYS A 185 -0.34 -10.92 -7.67
C LYS A 185 0.56 -9.73 -8.07
N ILE A 186 0.16 -8.50 -7.76
CA ILE A 186 0.99 -7.32 -8.08
C ILE A 186 2.23 -7.23 -7.19
N THR A 187 2.14 -7.71 -5.94
CA THR A 187 3.29 -7.75 -5.03
C THR A 187 4.29 -8.82 -5.45
N ASP A 188 3.84 -9.99 -5.90
CA ASP A 188 4.72 -11.05 -6.42
C ASP A 188 5.47 -10.55 -7.67
N TRP A 189 4.80 -9.79 -8.55
CA TRP A 189 5.46 -9.09 -9.67
C TRP A 189 6.52 -8.08 -9.17
N ALA A 190 6.18 -7.26 -8.16
CA ALA A 190 7.09 -6.24 -7.64
C ALA A 190 8.30 -6.82 -6.90
N ILE A 191 8.13 -7.95 -6.21
CA ILE A 191 9.21 -8.72 -5.58
C ILE A 191 10.18 -9.23 -6.65
N ALA A 192 9.69 -9.63 -7.81
CA ALA A 192 10.55 -10.13 -8.89
C ALA A 192 11.19 -9.02 -9.75
N ARG A 193 10.51 -7.89 -9.94
CA ARG A 193 10.83 -6.96 -11.06
C ARG A 193 10.90 -5.48 -10.74
N LEU A 194 10.46 -5.03 -9.57
CA LEU A 194 10.58 -3.61 -9.22
C LEU A 194 12.06 -3.27 -8.98
N ASP A 195 12.54 -2.18 -9.57
CA ASP A 195 13.95 -1.77 -9.45
C ASP A 195 14.33 -1.58 -7.97
N ARG A 196 15.49 -2.11 -7.59
CA ARG A 196 16.02 -2.11 -6.22
C ARG A 196 16.95 -0.93 -5.94
N SER A 197 17.20 -0.07 -6.93
CA SER A 197 17.89 1.19 -6.68
C SER A 197 17.11 2.01 -5.65
N ARG A 198 17.83 2.58 -4.68
CA ARG A 198 17.30 3.42 -3.61
C ARG A 198 18.18 4.66 -3.47
N PRO A 199 18.27 5.50 -4.53
CA PRO A 199 19.06 6.72 -4.45
C PRO A 199 18.50 7.61 -3.33
N TYR A 200 19.40 8.14 -2.51
CA TYR A 200 19.02 9.00 -1.39
C TYR A 200 18.32 10.26 -1.91
N GLY A 201 17.19 10.64 -1.31
CA GLY A 201 16.44 11.87 -1.63
C GLY A 201 15.65 11.85 -2.94
N GLU A 202 15.82 10.83 -3.78
CA GLU A 202 15.33 10.81 -5.17
C GLU A 202 14.68 9.46 -5.55
N GLY A 203 14.27 9.29 -6.81
CA GLY A 203 13.96 7.96 -7.37
C GLY A 203 12.50 7.51 -7.29
N GLY A 204 11.54 8.40 -7.56
CA GLY A 204 10.16 7.98 -7.83
C GLY A 204 9.36 7.48 -6.61
N GLU A 205 9.70 7.99 -5.42
CA GLU A 205 9.03 7.75 -4.12
C GLU A 205 9.17 6.33 -3.54
N TRP A 206 10.26 5.61 -3.85
CA TRP A 206 10.55 4.27 -3.31
C TRP A 206 10.46 4.20 -1.77
N TYR A 207 10.76 5.29 -1.08
CA TYR A 207 10.82 5.39 0.38
C TYR A 207 9.44 5.50 1.07
N THR A 208 8.34 5.50 0.31
CA THR A 208 6.97 5.48 0.86
C THR A 208 6.36 4.07 0.92
N LEU A 209 6.94 3.11 0.18
CA LEU A 209 6.37 1.77 -0.04
C LEU A 209 6.21 0.95 1.23
N SER A 210 7.09 1.17 2.21
CA SER A 210 7.09 0.42 3.47
C SER A 210 5.76 0.55 4.21
N GLU A 211 5.11 1.72 4.17
CA GLU A 211 3.83 1.94 4.86
C GLU A 211 2.75 0.97 4.37
N ASN A 212 2.43 1.00 3.07
CA ASN A 212 1.32 0.22 2.54
C ASN A 212 1.61 -1.29 2.56
N LEU A 213 2.87 -1.70 2.44
CA LEU A 213 3.29 -3.08 2.63
C LEU A 213 3.11 -3.54 4.09
N TYR A 214 3.46 -2.71 5.07
CA TYR A 214 3.18 -3.05 6.47
C TYR A 214 1.69 -3.03 6.80
N ARG A 215 0.92 -2.13 6.22
CA ARG A 215 -0.55 -2.15 6.31
C ARG A 215 -1.12 -3.45 5.74
N ALA A 216 -0.61 -3.94 4.61
CA ALA A 216 -0.96 -5.24 4.05
C ALA A 216 -0.59 -6.40 4.99
N ASN A 217 0.58 -6.38 5.63
CA ASN A 217 0.94 -7.38 6.63
C ASN A 217 0.01 -7.36 7.85
N ILE A 218 -0.34 -6.17 8.35
CA ILE A 218 -1.25 -6.01 9.50
C ILE A 218 -2.63 -6.57 9.17
N SER A 219 -3.15 -6.32 7.96
CA SER A 219 -4.51 -6.76 7.58
C SER A 219 -4.60 -8.23 7.17
N THR A 220 -3.55 -8.80 6.59
CA THR A 220 -3.57 -10.18 6.03
C THR A 220 -2.80 -11.20 6.86
N HIS A 221 -1.88 -10.75 7.70
CA HIS A 221 -0.89 -11.58 8.40
C HIS A 221 0.09 -12.35 7.51
N ASP A 222 0.11 -12.06 6.20
CA ASP A 222 1.08 -12.66 5.30
C ASP A 222 2.45 -11.99 5.47
N ILE A 223 3.45 -12.79 5.81
CA ILE A 223 4.81 -12.35 6.08
C ILE A 223 5.48 -11.74 4.84
N LYS A 224 5.04 -12.09 3.61
CA LYS A 224 5.63 -11.57 2.37
C LYS A 224 5.64 -10.04 2.36
N TYR A 225 4.55 -9.43 2.85
CA TYR A 225 4.42 -7.98 2.86
C TYR A 225 5.32 -7.33 3.91
N LYS A 226 5.53 -7.98 5.06
CA LYS A 226 6.51 -7.51 6.06
C LYS A 226 7.93 -7.58 5.49
N THR A 227 8.32 -8.73 4.94
CA THR A 227 9.66 -8.93 4.37
C THR A 227 9.91 -7.96 3.22
N PHE A 228 8.94 -7.75 2.34
CA PHE A 228 9.11 -6.81 1.24
C PHE A 228 9.06 -5.35 1.71
N GLY A 229 8.24 -5.01 2.71
CA GLY A 229 8.21 -3.68 3.33
C GLY A 229 9.55 -3.27 3.94
N GLN A 230 10.26 -4.22 4.56
CA GLN A 230 11.59 -4.00 5.14
C GLN A 230 12.62 -3.54 4.10
N VAL A 231 12.49 -3.97 2.84
CA VAL A 231 13.40 -3.54 1.75
C VAL A 231 13.31 -2.04 1.50
N TRP A 232 12.16 -1.43 1.76
CA TRP A 232 11.86 -0.04 1.40
C TRP A 232 11.88 0.91 2.59
N GLU A 233 12.38 0.48 3.73
CA GLU A 233 12.58 1.37 4.86
C GLU A 233 13.69 2.37 4.57
N TYR A 234 13.39 3.65 4.75
CA TYR A 234 14.35 4.72 4.51
C TYR A 234 15.14 5.05 5.78
N THR A 235 15.78 4.02 6.35
CA THR A 235 16.44 4.12 7.65
C THR A 235 17.54 5.17 7.67
N GLU A 236 18.24 5.38 6.55
CA GLU A 236 19.27 6.40 6.37
C GLU A 236 18.74 7.80 6.69
N TYR A 237 17.55 8.15 6.19
CA TYR A 237 16.88 9.41 6.47
C TYR A 237 16.24 9.44 7.86
N TRP A 238 15.52 8.38 8.23
CA TRP A 238 14.83 8.34 9.53
C TRP A 238 15.80 8.38 10.72
N ASN A 239 17.03 7.88 10.54
CA ASN A 239 18.06 7.90 11.56
C ASN A 239 18.56 9.32 11.91
N TYR A 240 18.33 10.34 11.06
CA TYR A 240 18.57 11.72 11.47
C TYR A 240 17.69 12.08 12.67
N PHE A 241 16.39 11.80 12.59
CA PHE A 241 15.47 12.02 13.71
C PHE A 241 15.79 11.12 14.90
N LYS A 242 16.15 9.84 14.67
CA LYS A 242 16.59 8.94 15.75
C LYS A 242 17.73 9.54 16.59
N ASN A 243 18.69 10.18 15.92
CA ASN A 243 19.87 10.77 16.55
C ASN A 243 19.71 12.26 16.87
N ASN A 244 18.51 12.83 16.71
CA ASN A 244 18.21 14.25 16.91
C ASN A 244 19.13 15.18 16.08
N VAL A 245 19.40 14.78 14.85
CA VAL A 245 20.18 15.51 13.86
C VAL A 245 19.23 16.16 12.85
N ASP A 246 19.48 17.42 12.52
CA ASP A 246 18.74 18.13 11.47
C ASP A 246 19.15 17.58 10.08
N PRO A 247 18.22 16.96 9.33
CA PRO A 247 18.53 16.37 8.02
C PRO A 247 18.97 17.39 6.96
N LEU A 248 18.55 18.65 7.06
CA LEU A 248 18.96 19.72 6.14
C LEU A 248 20.42 20.13 6.36
N THR A 249 20.94 19.96 7.58
CA THR A 249 22.35 20.21 7.89
C THR A 249 23.23 19.00 7.59
N ALA A 250 22.75 17.80 7.92
CA ALA A 250 23.55 16.58 7.80
C ALA A 250 23.65 16.06 6.36
N HIS A 251 22.65 16.35 5.54
CA HIS A 251 22.71 16.10 4.10
C HIS A 251 22.06 17.28 3.37
N PRO A 252 22.85 18.36 3.14
CA PRO A 252 22.36 19.57 2.49
C PRO A 252 21.90 19.27 1.06
N GLY A 253 20.65 19.63 0.76
CA GLY A 253 20.05 19.38 -0.54
C GLY A 253 18.54 19.60 -0.50
N PRO A 254 17.88 19.59 -1.68
CA PRO A 254 16.44 19.73 -1.76
C PRO A 254 15.75 18.46 -1.26
N TYR A 255 14.84 18.62 -0.30
CA TYR A 255 13.90 17.58 0.10
C TYR A 255 12.51 17.96 -0.39
N HIS A 256 11.86 17.04 -1.11
CA HIS A 256 10.45 17.23 -1.45
C HIS A 256 9.59 17.01 -0.20
N ALA A 257 8.93 18.06 0.30
CA ALA A 257 8.24 18.07 1.59
C ALA A 257 7.17 16.96 1.70
N TYR A 258 6.33 16.80 0.66
CA TYR A 258 5.32 15.73 0.60
C TYR A 258 5.96 14.35 0.82
N SER A 259 7.02 14.05 0.07
CA SER A 259 7.57 12.71 0.00
C SER A 259 8.39 12.38 1.26
N HIS A 260 9.13 13.37 1.79
CA HIS A 260 9.97 13.21 2.98
C HIS A 260 9.22 13.31 4.31
N LEU A 261 8.06 13.97 4.35
CA LEU A 261 7.15 13.83 5.49
C LEU A 261 6.42 12.49 5.43
N ASN A 262 5.92 12.09 4.26
CA ASN A 262 5.14 10.85 4.11
C ASN A 262 5.95 9.58 4.36
N THR A 263 7.26 9.55 4.06
CA THR A 263 8.09 8.37 4.37
C THR A 263 8.05 8.01 5.86
N VAL A 264 7.83 8.99 6.75
CA VAL A 264 7.76 8.76 8.20
C VAL A 264 6.54 7.93 8.59
N SER A 265 5.47 7.92 7.79
CA SER A 265 4.36 6.96 7.94
C SER A 265 4.84 5.51 7.83
N GLY A 266 5.87 5.26 7.01
CA GLY A 266 6.57 3.97 6.93
C GLY A 266 7.24 3.58 8.25
N ALA A 267 7.90 4.53 8.94
CA ALA A 267 8.43 4.32 10.29
C ALA A 267 7.31 4.03 11.31
N GLY A 268 6.17 4.72 11.18
CA GLY A 268 4.95 4.46 11.95
C GLY A 268 4.44 3.03 11.78
N ALA A 269 4.30 2.59 10.53
CA ALA A 269 3.85 1.23 10.23
C ALA A 269 4.90 0.17 10.66
N ALA A 270 6.18 0.48 10.54
CA ALA A 270 7.27 -0.37 11.03
C ALA A 270 7.20 -0.54 12.56
N TYR A 271 6.90 0.51 13.31
CA TYR A 271 6.67 0.42 14.76
C TYR A 271 5.54 -0.57 15.09
N LEU A 272 4.41 -0.50 14.38
CA LEU A 272 3.27 -1.39 14.59
C LEU A 272 3.59 -2.86 14.27
N VAL A 273 4.41 -3.12 13.25
CA VAL A 273 4.75 -4.49 12.79
C VAL A 273 5.92 -5.12 13.55
N LYS A 274 6.89 -4.30 13.97
CA LYS A 274 8.14 -4.76 14.58
C LYS A 274 8.21 -4.54 16.08
N ASN A 275 7.40 -3.62 16.62
CA ASN A 275 7.40 -3.23 18.02
C ASN A 275 8.80 -2.79 18.53
N ASP A 276 9.60 -2.18 17.65
CA ASP A 276 10.93 -1.67 18.00
C ASP A 276 10.82 -0.20 18.48
N PRO A 277 11.20 0.10 19.74
CA PRO A 277 11.11 1.44 20.31
C PRO A 277 11.96 2.50 19.59
N ALA A 278 12.93 2.10 18.75
CA ALA A 278 13.66 3.04 17.91
C ALA A 278 12.73 3.80 16.95
N TYR A 279 11.74 3.13 16.35
CA TYR A 279 10.76 3.80 15.48
C TYR A 279 9.88 4.79 16.24
N LYS A 280 9.51 4.48 17.50
CA LYS A 280 8.79 5.43 18.35
C LYS A 280 9.63 6.69 18.60
N THR A 281 10.93 6.52 18.86
CA THR A 281 11.86 7.64 19.05
C THR A 281 11.96 8.50 17.78
N ILE A 282 12.10 7.85 16.61
CA ILE A 282 12.07 8.52 15.30
C ILE A 282 10.81 9.37 15.15
N LEU A 283 9.63 8.81 15.41
CA LEU A 283 8.35 9.49 15.23
C LEU A 283 8.22 10.73 16.13
N ILE A 284 8.62 10.61 17.40
CA ILE A 284 8.57 11.72 18.36
C ILE A 284 9.52 12.85 17.93
N ASN A 285 10.77 12.50 17.61
CA ASN A 285 11.77 13.50 17.25
C ASN A 285 11.45 14.15 15.90
N CYS A 286 10.94 13.38 14.94
CA CYS A 286 10.45 13.89 13.67
C CYS A 286 9.29 14.87 13.85
N TYR A 287 8.29 14.51 14.66
CA TYR A 287 7.16 15.40 14.96
C TYR A 287 7.63 16.72 15.57
N ASN A 288 8.52 16.67 16.57
CA ASN A 288 9.08 17.87 17.20
C ASN A 288 9.86 18.71 16.19
N TYR A 289 10.70 18.09 15.37
CA TYR A 289 11.46 18.78 14.33
C TYR A 289 10.55 19.54 13.36
N PHE A 290 9.56 18.88 12.76
CA PHE A 290 8.67 19.55 11.81
C PHE A 290 7.84 20.63 12.49
N LYS A 291 7.25 20.34 13.66
CA LYS A 291 6.47 21.33 14.44
C LYS A 291 7.28 22.58 14.77
N ASP A 292 8.54 22.42 15.16
CA ASP A 292 9.36 23.52 15.68
C ASP A 292 10.19 24.24 14.61
N LYS A 293 10.48 23.58 13.48
CA LYS A 293 11.44 24.06 12.47
C LYS A 293 10.89 24.17 11.06
N GLN A 294 9.86 23.40 10.71
CA GLN A 294 9.38 23.24 9.32
C GLN A 294 7.84 23.27 9.28
N ASN A 295 7.25 24.27 9.93
CA ASN A 295 5.79 24.43 9.99
C ASN A 295 5.42 25.92 9.94
N TYR A 296 4.57 26.28 8.98
CA TYR A 296 3.97 27.60 8.90
C TYR A 296 2.78 27.71 9.87
N VAL A 297 2.32 28.94 10.15
CA VAL A 297 1.18 29.19 11.05
C VAL A 297 -0.12 28.52 10.60
N THR A 298 -0.23 28.19 9.30
CA THR A 298 -1.37 27.48 8.71
C THR A 298 -1.30 25.96 8.88
N GLY A 299 -0.22 25.43 9.44
CA GLY A 299 0.00 23.98 9.57
C GLY A 299 0.61 23.30 8.34
N GLY A 300 1.14 24.08 7.39
CA GLY A 300 1.78 23.61 6.16
C GLY A 300 3.29 23.61 6.25
#